data_AF-A0A7J6CXC7-F1
#
_entry.id   AF-A0A7J6CXC7-F1
#
_cell.length_a   1.000
_cell.length_b   1.000
_cell.length_c   1.000
_cell.angle_alpha   90.00
_cell.angle_beta   90.00
_cell.angle_gamma   90.00
#
_symmetry.space_group_name_H-M   'P 1'
#
loop_
_entity.id
_entity.type
_entity.pdbx_description
1 polymer ?
#
loop_
_entity_poly.entity_id
_entity_poly.type
_entity_poly.pdbx_seq_one_letter_code
_entity_poly.pdbx_strand_id
1 'polypeptide(L)'
;MVPGDPVVAHVGSSVILSCWISPPENAEALEIRWYRHDFNNPVLLYNHRKIQDIQECFRNRSSLSLRSDQSGGLKDGDVSLRLEKLTFQDEGPFHCYASGDTEYGSREIALKITDPADPSGPWKALFVTLLICALLGLVGLILYRYRHKLTGKKAADEIKISIERERLHPDLMVTKNLKMVRNSAEYNHTDEGFPYELCTFGAQRFTSGRHYWEVDLTRDNTPPKHYWLIGVVKERSSASKHRSAVTASAGFWFLCSDGPHGFHSNTDPPVKLSLTPRPERLGVLLDYDDGQLSFYNVTERKHLLTISSRFSGSVVPLFNPGAGDEILKSWIVQNL
;
A
#
# COMPACT_ATOMS: atom_id res chain seq x y z
N MET A 1 -1.12 18.22 62.19
CA MET A 1 -0.74 16.93 61.58
C MET A 1 0.06 17.15 60.31
N VAL A 2 1.03 16.29 60.02
CA VAL A 2 1.78 16.23 58.76
C VAL A 2 1.64 14.80 58.20
N PRO A 3 0.98 14.62 57.03
CA PRO A 3 0.85 13.33 56.39
C PRO A 3 2.12 12.99 55.60
N GLY A 4 2.40 11.70 55.43
CA GLY A 4 3.36 11.20 54.45
C GLY A 4 2.80 11.20 53.02
N ASP A 5 3.61 10.72 52.08
CA ASP A 5 3.22 10.60 50.68
C ASP A 5 2.15 9.51 50.46
N PRO A 6 1.33 9.63 49.39
CA PRO A 6 0.45 8.54 48.96
C PRO A 6 1.20 7.22 48.78
N VAL A 7 0.58 6.12 49.22
CA VAL A 7 1.24 4.81 49.23
C VAL A 7 0.57 3.85 48.24
N VAL A 8 1.39 3.10 47.51
CA VAL A 8 0.96 2.01 46.63
C VAL A 8 1.39 0.69 47.25
N ALA A 9 0.45 -0.24 47.43
CA ALA A 9 0.70 -1.56 47.99
C ALA A 9 -0.02 -2.65 47.20
N HIS A 10 0.31 -3.91 47.47
CA HIS A 10 -0.28 -5.06 46.77
C HIS A 10 -1.33 -5.76 47.66
N VAL A 11 -2.33 -6.40 47.06
CA VAL A 11 -3.31 -7.19 47.82
C VAL A 11 -2.61 -8.26 48.67
N GLY A 12 -3.03 -8.41 49.93
CA GLY A 12 -2.47 -9.32 50.92
C GLY A 12 -1.22 -8.82 51.65
N SER A 13 -0.57 -7.72 51.21
CA SER A 13 0.62 -7.18 51.87
C SER A 13 0.27 -6.35 53.12
N SER A 14 1.31 -5.83 53.79
CA SER A 14 1.18 -4.84 54.87
C SER A 14 1.77 -3.49 54.42
N VAL A 15 1.24 -2.39 54.95
CA VAL A 15 1.66 -1.02 54.61
C VAL A 15 1.73 -0.15 55.86
N ILE A 16 2.54 0.90 55.82
CA ILE A 16 2.59 1.95 56.86
C ILE A 16 2.11 3.25 56.21
N LEU A 17 1.04 3.83 56.76
CA LEU A 17 0.55 5.16 56.42
C LEU A 17 1.18 6.15 57.42
N SER A 18 2.21 6.85 56.95
CA SER A 18 3.02 7.72 57.81
C SER A 18 2.27 9.01 58.18
N CYS A 19 2.19 9.35 59.46
CA CYS A 19 1.65 10.63 59.91
C CYS A 19 2.23 11.03 61.27
N TRP A 20 2.50 12.32 61.48
CA TRP A 20 3.06 12.84 62.74
C TRP A 20 2.49 14.21 63.12
N ILE A 21 2.59 14.58 64.40
CA ILE A 21 2.21 15.91 64.89
C ILE A 21 3.29 16.94 64.59
N SER A 22 2.89 18.20 64.42
CA SER A 22 3.78 19.34 64.21
C SER A 22 3.28 20.53 65.04
N PRO A 23 4.11 21.12 65.92
CA PRO A 23 5.49 20.72 66.21
C PRO A 23 5.60 19.30 66.83
N PRO A 24 6.75 18.60 66.67
CA PRO A 24 6.93 17.26 67.24
C PRO A 24 6.96 17.29 68.77
N GLU A 25 6.09 16.51 69.41
CA GLU A 25 5.94 16.42 70.87
C GLU A 25 5.51 15.01 71.28
N ASN A 26 5.49 14.70 72.58
CA ASN A 26 5.09 13.39 73.06
C ASN A 26 3.58 13.18 72.90
N ALA A 27 3.19 12.26 72.02
CA ALA A 27 1.81 11.92 71.70
C ALA A 27 1.20 10.79 72.57
N GLU A 28 1.94 10.25 73.55
CA GLU A 28 1.45 9.10 74.35
C GLU A 28 0.17 9.41 75.14
N ALA A 29 -0.04 10.68 75.52
CA ALA A 29 -1.22 11.16 76.24
C ALA A 29 -2.33 11.68 75.32
N LEU A 30 -2.10 11.74 74.00
CA LEU A 30 -3.07 12.25 73.05
C LEU A 30 -4.11 11.17 72.67
N GLU A 31 -5.29 11.65 72.28
CA GLU A 31 -6.24 10.85 71.53
C GLU A 31 -5.84 10.86 70.06
N ILE A 32 -5.63 9.67 69.47
CA ILE A 32 -5.27 9.52 68.07
C ILE A 32 -6.36 8.71 67.38
N ARG A 33 -6.84 9.23 66.24
CA ARG A 33 -7.82 8.56 65.38
C ARG A 33 -7.28 8.40 63.98
N TRP A 34 -7.40 7.19 63.46
CA TRP A 34 -7.36 6.94 62.02
C TRP A 34 -8.77 6.60 61.54
N TYR A 35 -9.29 7.30 60.55
CA TYR A 35 -10.62 7.07 60.00
C TYR A 35 -10.63 7.22 58.47
N ARG A 36 -11.69 6.74 57.81
CA ARG A 36 -11.86 6.85 56.35
C ARG A 36 -12.97 7.81 55.98
N HIS A 37 -14.22 7.48 56.32
CA HIS A 37 -15.39 8.28 55.94
C HIS A 37 -16.10 8.90 57.14
N ASP A 38 -16.15 8.18 58.27
CA ASP A 38 -16.83 8.62 59.49
C ASP A 38 -15.84 8.75 60.64
N PHE A 39 -15.75 9.95 61.21
CA PHE A 39 -14.89 10.29 62.33
C PHE A 39 -15.23 9.50 63.60
N ASN A 40 -16.51 9.19 63.82
CA ASN A 40 -17.01 8.48 65.00
C ASN A 40 -16.88 6.95 64.89
N ASN A 41 -16.54 6.46 63.70
CA ASN A 41 -16.31 5.05 63.44
C ASN A 41 -14.87 4.86 62.91
N PRO A 42 -13.84 5.04 63.74
CA PRO A 42 -12.45 5.01 63.28
C PRO A 42 -11.97 3.58 62.96
N VAL A 43 -11.01 3.51 62.03
CA VAL A 43 -10.18 2.33 61.73
C VAL A 43 -9.32 1.95 62.94
N LEU A 44 -8.79 2.94 63.64
CA LEU A 44 -8.01 2.78 64.86
C LEU A 44 -8.25 3.97 65.79
N LEU A 45 -8.60 3.68 67.05
CA LEU A 45 -8.67 4.67 68.12
C LEU A 45 -7.61 4.34 69.18
N TYR A 46 -6.66 5.25 69.39
CA TYR A 46 -5.76 5.20 70.53
C TYR A 46 -6.19 6.26 71.54
N ASN A 47 -6.53 5.81 72.75
CA ASN A 47 -6.90 6.69 73.84
C ASN A 47 -6.58 6.01 75.17
N HIS A 48 -6.22 6.78 76.21
CA HIS A 48 -5.82 6.26 77.53
C HIS A 48 -4.72 5.18 77.45
N ARG A 49 -3.74 5.36 76.55
CA ARG A 49 -2.62 4.42 76.31
C ARG A 49 -3.05 3.02 75.83
N LYS A 50 -4.24 2.90 75.24
CA LYS A 50 -4.77 1.66 74.68
C LYS A 50 -5.27 1.88 73.26
N ILE A 51 -5.02 0.90 72.41
CA ILE A 51 -5.61 0.81 71.07
C ILE A 51 -6.97 0.12 71.18
N GLN A 52 -7.96 0.65 70.49
CA GLN A 52 -9.32 0.14 70.38
C GLN A 52 -9.69 -0.03 68.91
N ASP A 53 -10.10 -1.24 68.56
CA ASP A 53 -10.57 -1.61 67.23
C ASP A 53 -12.10 -1.42 67.17
N ILE A 54 -12.56 -0.31 66.60
CA ILE A 54 -13.99 0.00 66.50
C ILE A 54 -14.60 -0.67 65.25
N GLN A 55 -13.99 -0.49 64.08
CA GLN A 55 -14.45 -1.14 62.85
C GLN A 55 -14.05 -2.62 62.80
N GLU A 56 -15.04 -3.49 62.61
CA GLU A 56 -14.83 -4.95 62.56
C GLU A 56 -13.93 -5.39 61.40
N CYS A 57 -14.02 -4.74 60.23
CA CYS A 57 -13.23 -5.08 59.04
C CYS A 57 -11.71 -4.80 59.19
N PHE A 58 -11.32 -3.94 60.14
CA PHE A 58 -9.92 -3.59 60.43
C PHE A 58 -9.39 -4.25 61.71
N ARG A 59 -10.25 -4.93 62.46
CA ARG A 59 -9.89 -5.61 63.71
C ARG A 59 -8.71 -6.58 63.49
N ASN A 60 -7.73 -6.54 64.40
CA ASN A 60 -6.50 -7.36 64.33
C ASN A 60 -5.64 -7.13 63.07
N ARG A 61 -5.86 -6.04 62.32
CA ARG A 61 -5.07 -5.68 61.13
C ARG A 61 -4.54 -4.25 61.17
N SER A 62 -5.03 -3.41 62.09
CA SER A 62 -4.55 -2.05 62.34
C SER A 62 -3.69 -1.99 63.62
N SER A 63 -2.59 -1.24 63.59
CA SER A 63 -1.77 -0.94 64.77
C SER A 63 -0.99 0.37 64.57
N LEU A 64 -0.50 0.97 65.65
CA LEU A 64 0.48 2.06 65.55
C LEU A 64 1.87 1.48 65.31
N SER A 65 2.63 2.10 64.42
CA SER A 65 3.97 1.67 64.03
C SER A 65 4.91 2.86 63.84
N LEU A 66 6.21 2.59 63.81
CA LEU A 66 7.22 3.58 63.47
C LEU A 66 7.18 3.89 61.98
N ARG A 67 7.28 5.17 61.59
CA ARG A 67 7.43 5.62 60.20
C ARG A 67 8.79 5.23 59.61
N SER A 68 9.82 5.14 60.44
CA SER A 68 11.19 4.78 60.09
C SER A 68 11.94 4.26 61.33
N ASP A 69 13.10 3.65 61.11
CA ASP A 69 14.04 3.20 62.15
C ASP A 69 14.54 4.33 63.08
N GLN A 70 14.54 5.57 62.58
CA GLN A 70 14.92 6.76 63.33
C GLN A 70 13.78 7.38 64.16
N SER A 71 12.56 6.84 64.06
CA SER A 71 11.42 7.38 64.79
C SER A 71 11.37 6.89 66.23
N GLY A 72 11.27 7.80 67.20
CA GLY A 72 10.94 7.48 68.60
C GLY A 72 9.46 7.10 68.83
N GLY A 73 8.68 6.96 67.76
CA GLY A 73 7.26 6.59 67.83
C GLY A 73 6.43 7.69 68.48
N LEU A 74 5.50 7.30 69.34
CA LEU A 74 4.63 8.24 70.05
C LEU A 74 5.41 9.30 70.83
N LYS A 75 6.62 9.00 71.34
CA LYS A 75 7.44 9.96 72.08
C LYS A 75 7.90 11.15 71.25
N ASP A 76 8.03 10.95 69.95
CA ASP A 76 8.44 11.97 68.97
C ASP A 76 7.25 12.50 68.16
N GLY A 77 6.03 12.11 68.53
CA GLY A 77 4.81 12.55 67.86
C GLY A 77 4.47 11.76 66.60
N ASP A 78 5.09 10.60 66.39
CA ASP A 78 4.78 9.71 65.28
C ASP A 78 3.55 8.86 65.62
N VAL A 79 2.52 9.03 64.80
CA VAL A 79 1.20 8.40 64.95
C VAL A 79 0.86 7.52 63.75
N SER A 80 1.89 7.02 63.06
CA SER A 80 1.75 6.26 61.82
C SER A 80 0.96 4.95 62.01
N LEU A 81 0.08 4.67 61.05
CA LEU A 81 -0.77 3.47 61.05
C LEU A 81 -0.10 2.36 60.24
N ARG A 82 0.10 1.20 60.86
CA ARG A 82 0.38 -0.05 60.15
C ARG A 82 -0.93 -0.77 59.88
N LEU A 83 -1.15 -1.12 58.61
CA LEU A 83 -2.29 -1.90 58.16
C LEU A 83 -1.79 -3.19 57.50
N GLU A 84 -2.34 -4.34 57.91
CA GLU A 84 -1.91 -5.66 57.45
C GLU A 84 -2.98 -6.35 56.59
N LYS A 85 -2.57 -7.36 55.80
CA LYS A 85 -3.44 -8.23 54.99
C LYS A 85 -4.38 -7.47 54.05
N LEU A 86 -3.86 -6.46 53.34
CA LEU A 86 -4.64 -5.53 52.51
C LEU A 86 -5.62 -6.21 51.55
N THR A 87 -6.79 -5.59 51.36
CA THR A 87 -7.86 -6.02 50.44
C THR A 87 -8.23 -4.86 49.50
N PHE A 88 -8.78 -5.11 48.31
CA PHE A 88 -9.19 -4.02 47.41
C PHE A 88 -10.20 -3.03 48.03
N GLN A 89 -10.95 -3.44 49.07
CA GLN A 89 -11.86 -2.55 49.79
C GLN A 89 -11.12 -1.50 50.65
N ASP A 90 -9.85 -1.76 50.98
CA ASP A 90 -9.01 -0.86 51.77
C ASP A 90 -8.49 0.32 50.90
N GLU A 91 -8.65 0.29 49.57
CA GLU A 91 -8.23 1.36 48.67
C GLU A 91 -9.02 2.66 48.94
N GLY A 92 -8.30 3.79 48.99
CA GLY A 92 -8.87 5.12 49.12
C GLY A 92 -8.22 5.97 50.20
N PRO A 93 -8.89 7.06 50.63
CA PRO A 93 -8.35 8.00 51.61
C PRO A 93 -8.43 7.44 53.04
N PHE A 94 -7.38 7.73 53.81
CA PHE A 94 -7.30 7.58 55.25
C PHE A 94 -6.93 8.92 55.87
N HIS A 95 -7.57 9.25 56.99
CA HIS A 95 -7.35 10.48 57.72
C HIS A 95 -6.70 10.19 59.07
N CYS A 96 -5.58 10.85 59.36
CA CYS A 96 -4.96 10.86 60.69
C CYS A 96 -5.37 12.11 61.46
N TYR A 97 -5.78 11.92 62.71
CA TYR A 97 -6.20 12.97 63.64
C TYR A 97 -5.52 12.76 64.99
N ALA A 98 -5.12 13.86 65.64
CA ALA A 98 -4.63 13.84 67.02
C ALA A 98 -5.16 15.05 67.79
N SER A 99 -5.55 14.81 69.05
CA SER A 99 -6.07 15.85 69.95
C SER A 99 -5.72 15.56 71.41
N GLY A 100 -5.46 16.62 72.17
CA GLY A 100 -5.22 16.60 73.61
C GLY A 100 -5.71 17.91 74.22
N ASP A 101 -4.84 18.62 74.95
CA ASP A 101 -5.13 19.99 75.40
C ASP A 101 -5.19 20.99 74.24
N THR A 102 -4.52 20.67 73.13
CA THR A 102 -4.57 21.38 71.85
C THR A 102 -5.02 20.44 70.74
N GLU A 103 -5.76 20.97 69.77
CA GLU A 103 -6.17 20.21 68.59
C GLU A 103 -5.12 20.32 67.48
N TYR A 104 -4.51 19.19 67.08
CA TYR A 104 -3.49 19.16 66.01
C TYR A 104 -4.12 19.01 64.60
N GLY A 105 -5.44 18.80 64.52
CA GLY A 105 -6.25 18.72 63.30
C GLY A 105 -6.23 17.36 62.61
N SER A 106 -6.76 17.31 61.37
CA SER A 106 -6.83 16.11 60.52
C SER A 106 -6.09 16.29 59.20
N ARG A 107 -5.46 15.23 58.67
CA ARG A 107 -4.82 15.20 57.34
C ARG A 107 -5.07 13.87 56.63
N GLU A 108 -5.16 13.92 55.30
CA GLU A 108 -5.48 12.79 54.43
C GLU A 108 -4.21 12.16 53.82
N ILE A 109 -4.22 10.83 53.69
CA ILE A 109 -3.24 10.01 52.97
C ILE A 109 -4.01 9.04 52.08
N ALA A 110 -3.64 8.96 50.80
CA ALA A 110 -4.27 8.04 49.85
C ALA A 110 -3.52 6.69 49.80
N LEU A 111 -4.25 5.59 49.90
CA LEU A 111 -3.75 4.22 49.69
C LEU A 111 -4.29 3.67 48.38
N LYS A 112 -3.40 3.23 47.48
CA LYS A 112 -3.75 2.56 46.22
C LYS A 112 -3.33 1.09 46.26
N ILE A 113 -4.22 0.19 45.82
CA ILE A 113 -4.00 -1.25 45.89
C ILE A 113 -3.85 -1.82 44.49
N THR A 114 -2.84 -2.65 44.32
CA THR A 114 -2.50 -3.29 43.06
C THR A 114 -2.60 -4.81 43.19
N ASP A 115 -3.02 -5.47 42.12
CA ASP A 115 -3.04 -6.93 42.04
C ASP A 115 -1.71 -7.42 41.42
N PRO A 116 -0.90 -8.21 42.13
CA PRO A 116 0.30 -8.82 41.54
C PRO A 116 -0.04 -9.81 40.43
N ALA A 117 -1.29 -10.27 40.31
CA ALA A 117 -1.76 -11.16 39.26
C ALA A 117 -2.46 -10.44 38.09
N ASP A 118 -2.62 -9.11 38.10
CA ASP A 118 -3.28 -8.40 36.99
C ASP A 118 -2.42 -8.47 35.71
N PRO A 119 -2.90 -9.15 34.64
CA PRO A 119 -2.18 -9.29 33.38
C PRO A 119 -2.22 -8.01 32.53
N SER A 120 -2.64 -6.86 33.06
CA SER A 120 -2.71 -5.56 32.37
C SER A 120 -1.35 -4.90 32.07
N GLY A 121 -0.25 -5.65 32.18
CA GLY A 121 1.09 -5.14 31.85
C GLY A 121 1.30 -4.74 30.38
N PRO A 122 2.44 -4.10 30.08
CA PRO A 122 2.81 -3.62 28.73
C PRO A 122 2.94 -4.72 27.66
N TRP A 123 3.10 -5.98 28.05
CA TRP A 123 3.13 -7.13 27.13
C TRP A 123 1.88 -7.27 26.23
N LYS A 124 0.69 -6.87 26.70
CA LYS A 124 -0.53 -6.86 25.85
C LYS A 124 -0.44 -5.82 24.73
N ALA A 125 0.06 -4.62 25.05
CA ALA A 125 0.28 -3.58 24.05
C ALA A 125 1.34 -4.02 23.03
N LEU A 126 2.41 -4.68 23.49
CA LEU A 126 3.44 -5.25 22.61
C LEU A 126 2.87 -6.35 21.71
N PHE A 127 2.04 -7.24 22.23
CA PHE A 127 1.42 -8.32 21.45
C PHE A 127 0.45 -7.78 20.39
N VAL A 128 -0.38 -6.80 20.75
CA VAL A 128 -1.30 -6.12 19.81
C VAL A 128 -0.51 -5.37 18.73
N THR A 129 0.56 -4.67 19.12
CA THR A 129 1.43 -3.98 18.16
C THR A 129 2.10 -4.96 17.20
N LEU A 130 2.58 -6.10 17.70
CA LEU A 130 3.22 -7.13 16.88
C LEU A 130 2.23 -7.77 15.90
N LEU A 131 0.98 -8.01 16.32
CA LEU A 131 -0.12 -8.47 15.46
C LEU A 131 -0.43 -7.47 14.34
N ILE A 132 -0.52 -6.18 14.66
CA ILE A 132 -0.76 -5.12 13.67
C ILE A 132 0.41 -5.04 12.67
N CYS A 133 1.66 -5.08 13.13
CA CYS A 133 2.84 -5.09 12.27
C CYS A 133 2.86 -6.32 11.35
N ALA A 134 2.49 -7.50 11.86
CA ALA A 134 2.40 -8.72 11.05
C ALA A 134 1.32 -8.62 9.97
N LEU A 135 0.14 -8.08 10.29
CA LEU A 135 -0.93 -7.86 9.33
C LEU A 135 -0.54 -6.84 8.25
N LEU A 136 0.08 -5.72 8.63
CA LEU A 136 0.59 -4.72 7.67
C LEU A 136 1.68 -5.31 6.78
N GLY A 137 2.57 -6.14 7.34
CA GLY A 137 3.58 -6.89 6.58
C GLY A 137 2.95 -7.87 5.59
N LEU A 138 1.91 -8.60 6.00
CA LEU A 138 1.18 -9.52 5.12
C LEU A 138 0.47 -8.78 3.98
N VAL A 139 -0.23 -7.68 4.30
CA VAL A 139 -0.87 -6.81 3.30
C VAL A 139 0.18 -6.23 2.36
N GLY A 140 1.30 -5.75 2.89
CA GLY A 140 2.44 -5.28 2.10
C GLY A 140 3.01 -6.38 1.19
N LEU A 141 3.14 -7.61 1.67
CA LEU A 141 3.58 -8.77 0.89
C LEU A 141 2.56 -9.14 -0.20
N ILE A 142 1.26 -9.08 0.10
CA ILE A 142 0.18 -9.30 -0.86
C ILE A 142 0.23 -8.22 -1.95
N LEU A 143 0.34 -6.94 -1.57
CA LEU A 143 0.48 -5.83 -2.51
C LEU A 143 1.78 -5.92 -3.31
N TYR A 144 2.87 -6.32 -2.68
CA TYR A 144 4.15 -6.57 -3.34
C TYR A 144 4.03 -7.71 -4.34
N ARG A 145 3.41 -8.83 -4.00
CA ARG A 145 3.15 -9.93 -4.93
C ARG A 145 2.19 -9.55 -6.03
N TYR A 146 1.17 -8.74 -5.73
CA TYR A 146 0.22 -8.23 -6.71
C TYR A 146 0.92 -7.28 -7.69
N ARG A 147 1.75 -6.35 -7.18
CA ARG A 147 2.62 -5.50 -7.99
C ARG A 147 3.63 -6.33 -8.77
N HIS A 148 4.30 -7.29 -8.18
CA HIS A 148 5.24 -8.19 -8.85
C HIS A 148 4.55 -9.06 -9.91
N LYS A 149 3.25 -9.34 -9.79
CA LYS A 149 2.46 -9.98 -10.85
C LYS A 149 2.14 -9.01 -12.00
N LEU A 150 1.98 -7.72 -11.70
CA LEU A 150 1.78 -6.64 -12.68
C LEU A 150 3.09 -6.16 -13.36
N THR A 151 4.19 -6.13 -12.62
CA THR A 151 5.54 -5.70 -13.07
C THR A 151 6.45 -6.88 -13.40
N GLY A 152 6.03 -8.10 -13.08
CA GLY A 152 6.62 -9.34 -13.54
C GLY A 152 6.50 -9.40 -15.05
N LYS A 153 7.47 -8.77 -15.70
CA LYS A 153 8.00 -9.21 -16.99
C LYS A 153 8.18 -10.72 -16.87
N LYS A 154 7.15 -11.48 -17.28
CA LYS A 154 7.42 -12.70 -18.00
C LYS A 154 8.42 -12.27 -19.06
N ALA A 155 9.61 -12.86 -19.05
CA ALA A 155 10.48 -12.77 -20.21
C ALA A 155 9.58 -13.07 -21.40
N ALA A 156 9.34 -12.08 -22.25
CA ALA A 156 8.53 -12.27 -23.42
C ALA A 156 9.24 -13.37 -24.18
N ASP A 157 8.59 -14.51 -24.38
CA ASP A 157 9.04 -15.44 -25.41
C ASP A 157 9.22 -14.58 -26.66
N GLU A 158 10.42 -14.58 -27.25
CA GLU A 158 10.74 -13.78 -28.42
C GLU A 158 9.68 -14.04 -29.49
N ILE A 159 8.76 -13.08 -29.68
CA ILE A 159 7.68 -13.24 -30.64
C ILE A 159 8.28 -13.00 -32.00
N LYS A 160 8.60 -14.10 -32.69
CA LYS A 160 9.09 -14.04 -34.05
C LYS A 160 7.96 -13.80 -35.03
N ILE A 161 7.77 -12.55 -35.43
CA ILE A 161 6.78 -12.21 -36.46
C ILE A 161 7.27 -12.67 -37.83
N SER A 162 6.36 -13.28 -38.59
CA SER A 162 6.63 -13.78 -39.94
C SER A 162 5.41 -13.59 -40.83
N ILE A 163 5.63 -13.28 -42.10
CA ILE A 163 4.55 -13.05 -43.07
C ILE A 163 3.94 -14.39 -43.51
N GLU A 164 2.62 -14.47 -43.49
CA GLU A 164 1.82 -15.60 -43.97
C GLU A 164 1.67 -15.57 -45.48
N ARG A 165 2.11 -16.64 -46.17
CA ARG A 165 2.09 -16.70 -47.64
C ARG A 165 0.71 -17.00 -48.23
N GLU A 166 -0.13 -17.74 -47.51
CA GLU A 166 -1.43 -18.20 -48.01
C GLU A 166 -2.40 -17.04 -48.27
N ARG A 167 -2.23 -15.93 -47.56
CA ARG A 167 -3.07 -14.73 -47.66
C ARG A 167 -2.32 -13.53 -48.24
N LEU A 168 -1.25 -13.80 -48.98
CA LEU A 168 -0.46 -12.76 -49.64
C LEU A 168 -1.23 -12.22 -50.85
N HIS A 169 -1.33 -10.90 -50.97
CA HIS A 169 -1.87 -10.27 -52.17
C HIS A 169 -1.04 -10.67 -53.41
N PRO A 170 -1.64 -10.96 -54.58
CA PRO A 170 -0.91 -11.41 -55.78
C PRO A 170 0.21 -10.47 -56.22
N ASP A 171 0.02 -9.17 -56.04
CA ASP A 171 1.01 -8.13 -56.37
C ASP A 171 2.09 -7.93 -55.31
N LEU A 172 2.16 -8.80 -54.29
CA LEU A 172 3.18 -8.78 -53.25
C LEU A 172 4.11 -9.99 -53.36
N MET A 173 5.38 -9.72 -53.04
CA MET A 173 6.45 -10.71 -53.00
C MET A 173 7.05 -10.72 -51.59
N VAL A 174 7.27 -11.92 -51.07
CA VAL A 174 7.86 -12.12 -49.73
C VAL A 174 9.17 -12.88 -49.85
N THR A 175 10.17 -12.46 -49.08
CA THR A 175 11.48 -13.14 -49.03
C THR A 175 11.37 -14.58 -48.50
N LYS A 176 12.41 -15.38 -48.76
CA LYS A 176 12.50 -16.76 -48.25
C LYS A 176 12.41 -16.83 -46.71
N ASN A 177 12.96 -15.84 -46.00
CA ASN A 177 12.93 -15.77 -44.54
C ASN A 177 11.62 -15.23 -43.95
N LEU A 178 10.61 -14.91 -44.78
CA LEU A 178 9.29 -14.42 -44.36
C LEU A 178 9.30 -13.11 -43.58
N LYS A 179 10.40 -12.35 -43.61
CA LYS A 179 10.53 -11.10 -42.85
C LYS A 179 10.37 -9.84 -43.69
N MET A 180 10.37 -9.98 -45.02
CA MET A 180 10.35 -8.85 -45.92
C MET A 180 9.31 -9.02 -47.00
N VAL A 181 8.41 -8.04 -47.08
CA VAL A 181 7.40 -7.89 -48.11
C VAL A 181 7.79 -6.76 -49.06
N ARG A 182 7.47 -6.92 -50.33
CA ARG A 182 7.66 -5.91 -51.36
C ARG A 182 6.65 -6.02 -52.48
N ASN A 183 6.46 -4.95 -53.25
CA ASN A 183 5.64 -5.03 -54.46
C ASN A 183 6.31 -5.94 -55.49
N SER A 184 5.49 -6.61 -56.29
CA SER A 184 5.92 -7.32 -57.49
C SER A 184 6.57 -6.31 -58.45
N ALA A 185 7.41 -6.81 -59.37
CA ALA A 185 8.04 -5.94 -60.36
C ALA A 185 7.04 -5.41 -61.40
N GLU A 186 5.91 -6.10 -61.55
CA GLU A 186 4.87 -5.83 -62.54
C GLU A 186 3.78 -4.91 -61.99
N TYR A 187 3.72 -4.74 -60.67
CA TYR A 187 2.73 -3.88 -60.03
C TYR A 187 3.02 -2.41 -60.28
N ASN A 188 2.15 -1.78 -61.07
CA ASN A 188 2.10 -0.35 -61.29
C ASN A 188 0.79 0.19 -60.70
N HIS A 189 0.92 0.97 -59.64
CA HIS A 189 -0.24 1.61 -59.05
C HIS A 189 -0.72 2.75 -59.93
N THR A 190 -1.98 2.69 -60.34
CA THR A 190 -2.60 3.63 -61.30
C THR A 190 -3.82 4.33 -60.73
N ASP A 191 -4.31 3.90 -59.56
CA ASP A 191 -5.46 4.48 -58.88
C ASP A 191 -5.05 5.74 -58.11
N GLU A 192 -5.99 6.67 -57.91
CA GLU A 192 -5.78 7.83 -57.03
C GLU A 192 -5.92 7.40 -55.55
N GLY A 193 -4.82 7.52 -54.78
CA GLY A 193 -4.81 7.36 -53.33
C GLY A 193 -4.03 6.15 -52.82
N PHE A 194 -4.15 5.84 -51.53
CA PHE A 194 -3.41 4.72 -50.93
C PHE A 194 -4.03 3.35 -51.31
N PRO A 195 -3.26 2.35 -51.78
CA PRO A 195 -3.77 1.04 -52.18
C PRO A 195 -4.08 0.14 -50.97
N TYR A 196 -5.24 0.34 -50.32
CA TYR A 196 -5.61 -0.38 -49.10
C TYR A 196 -5.76 -1.90 -49.28
N GLU A 197 -6.00 -2.38 -50.50
CA GLU A 197 -6.08 -3.80 -50.82
C GLU A 197 -4.72 -4.52 -50.79
N LEU A 198 -3.61 -3.78 -50.90
CA LEU A 198 -2.25 -4.32 -51.01
C LEU A 198 -1.70 -4.77 -49.64
N CYS A 199 -2.50 -5.52 -48.89
CA CYS A 199 -2.17 -5.98 -47.55
C CYS A 199 -1.59 -7.40 -47.54
N THR A 200 -0.77 -7.67 -46.54
CA THR A 200 -0.37 -9.00 -46.10
C THR A 200 -0.46 -9.09 -44.59
N PHE A 201 -0.43 -10.32 -44.07
CA PHE A 201 -0.73 -10.61 -42.66
C PHE A 201 0.41 -11.40 -42.01
N GLY A 202 0.57 -11.23 -40.71
CA GLY A 202 1.45 -12.08 -39.91
C GLY A 202 0.85 -13.47 -39.68
N ALA A 203 1.70 -14.48 -39.54
CA ALA A 203 1.29 -15.85 -39.19
C ALA A 203 0.91 -15.99 -37.70
N GLN A 204 1.25 -15.01 -36.87
CA GLN A 204 0.99 -15.03 -35.43
C GLN A 204 -0.45 -14.59 -35.14
N ARG A 205 -1.11 -15.33 -34.26
CA ARG A 205 -2.50 -15.09 -33.82
C ARG A 205 -2.52 -14.75 -32.34
N PHE A 206 -2.98 -13.55 -32.02
CA PHE A 206 -3.04 -13.04 -30.65
C PHE A 206 -4.48 -13.03 -30.14
N THR A 207 -4.68 -13.58 -28.95
CA THR A 207 -5.98 -13.66 -28.26
C THR A 207 -5.95 -13.20 -26.80
N SER A 208 -4.76 -12.84 -26.29
CA SER A 208 -4.53 -12.34 -24.93
C SER A 208 -3.09 -11.83 -24.79
N GLY A 209 -2.79 -11.03 -23.77
CA GLY A 209 -1.43 -10.63 -23.40
C GLY A 209 -0.88 -9.42 -24.15
N ARG A 210 0.40 -9.13 -23.89
CA ARG A 210 1.15 -8.01 -24.46
C ARG A 210 2.21 -8.50 -25.43
N HIS A 211 2.20 -7.97 -26.65
CA HIS A 211 3.06 -8.39 -27.76
C HIS A 211 3.70 -7.18 -28.43
N TYR A 212 5.00 -7.27 -28.71
CA TYR A 212 5.75 -6.18 -29.33
C TYR A 212 6.55 -6.68 -30.54
N TRP A 213 6.59 -5.89 -31.60
CA TRP A 213 7.46 -6.12 -32.75
C TRP A 213 7.89 -4.82 -33.40
N GLU A 214 8.98 -4.86 -34.18
CA GLU A 214 9.53 -3.71 -34.88
C GLU A 214 9.51 -3.93 -36.39
N VAL A 215 9.23 -2.85 -37.12
CA VAL A 215 9.23 -2.83 -38.58
C VAL A 215 10.22 -1.76 -39.05
N ASP A 216 11.25 -2.19 -39.77
CA ASP A 216 12.18 -1.29 -40.45
C ASP A 216 11.50 -0.66 -41.65
N LEU A 217 11.49 0.67 -41.68
CA LEU A 217 10.93 1.52 -42.73
C LEU A 217 12.01 2.09 -43.68
N THR A 218 13.27 1.75 -43.43
CA THR A 218 14.44 2.11 -44.25
C THR A 218 15.32 0.88 -44.49
N ARG A 219 16.23 0.96 -45.46
CA ARG A 219 17.21 -0.08 -45.77
C ARG A 219 18.51 0.53 -46.29
N ASP A 220 19.67 -0.02 -45.92
CA ASP A 220 20.97 0.22 -46.59
C ASP A 220 21.22 1.68 -47.03
N ASN A 221 21.18 2.63 -46.08
CA ASN A 221 21.40 4.08 -46.29
C ASN A 221 20.38 4.81 -47.19
N THR A 222 19.18 4.28 -47.38
CA THR A 222 18.10 5.01 -48.05
C THR A 222 17.28 5.87 -47.08
N PRO A 223 16.53 6.88 -47.57
CA PRO A 223 15.53 7.57 -46.76
C PRO A 223 14.41 6.63 -46.27
N PRO A 224 13.71 6.97 -45.17
CA PRO A 224 12.51 6.23 -44.76
C PRO A 224 11.40 6.28 -45.81
N LYS A 225 10.68 5.16 -45.97
CA LYS A 225 9.60 5.01 -46.94
C LYS A 225 8.44 5.99 -46.75
N HIS A 226 7.88 6.44 -47.88
CA HIS A 226 6.80 7.42 -47.91
C HIS A 226 5.41 6.83 -47.78
N TYR A 227 5.22 5.58 -48.20
CA TYR A 227 3.91 4.96 -48.25
C TYR A 227 3.92 3.64 -47.49
N TRP A 228 3.04 3.50 -46.49
CA TRP A 228 2.84 2.25 -45.75
C TRP A 228 1.63 2.26 -44.85
N LEU A 229 1.17 1.07 -44.48
CA LEU A 229 0.21 0.86 -43.41
C LEU A 229 0.63 -0.33 -42.56
N ILE A 230 0.69 -0.11 -41.24
CA ILE A 230 1.12 -1.11 -40.25
C ILE A 230 0.14 -1.12 -39.09
N GLY A 231 -0.24 -2.31 -38.62
CA GLY A 231 -1.13 -2.44 -37.48
C GLY A 231 -1.51 -3.88 -37.17
N VAL A 232 -2.76 -4.07 -36.74
CA VAL A 232 -3.38 -5.38 -36.55
C VAL A 232 -4.76 -5.43 -37.18
N VAL A 233 -5.20 -6.65 -37.48
CA VAL A 233 -6.51 -6.92 -38.05
C VAL A 233 -7.09 -8.18 -37.43
N LYS A 234 -8.42 -8.26 -37.33
CA LYS A 234 -9.12 -9.48 -36.97
C LYS A 234 -8.82 -10.57 -38.01
N GLU A 235 -8.49 -11.78 -37.55
CA GLU A 235 -7.91 -12.84 -38.39
C GLU A 235 -8.71 -13.13 -39.67
N ARG A 236 -10.05 -13.11 -39.62
CA ARG A 236 -10.90 -13.44 -40.77
C ARG A 236 -11.32 -12.25 -41.64
N SER A 237 -10.79 -11.05 -41.37
CA SER A 237 -11.09 -9.88 -42.19
C SER A 237 -10.27 -9.88 -43.49
N SER A 238 -10.87 -9.38 -44.56
CA SER A 238 -10.23 -9.23 -45.87
C SER A 238 -10.02 -7.75 -46.17
N ALA A 239 -8.87 -7.41 -46.76
CA ALA A 239 -8.60 -6.06 -47.20
C ALA A 239 -9.56 -5.65 -48.33
N SER A 240 -9.82 -4.35 -48.44
CA SER A 240 -10.68 -3.75 -49.46
C SER A 240 -9.97 -2.55 -50.07
N LYS A 241 -10.25 -2.27 -51.34
CA LYS A 241 -9.74 -1.08 -52.03
C LYS A 241 -10.22 0.23 -51.39
N HIS A 242 -11.41 0.21 -50.82
CA HIS A 242 -12.06 1.42 -50.32
C HIS A 242 -11.66 1.70 -48.89
N ARG A 243 -11.10 2.89 -48.64
CA ARG A 243 -10.75 3.38 -47.29
C ARG A 243 -11.90 3.25 -46.29
N SER A 244 -13.14 3.51 -46.72
CA SER A 244 -14.35 3.43 -45.90
C SER A 244 -14.65 2.02 -45.36
N ALA A 245 -14.07 0.98 -45.95
CA ALA A 245 -14.23 -0.40 -45.52
C ALA A 245 -13.17 -0.85 -44.48
N VAL A 246 -12.12 -0.05 -44.24
CA VAL A 246 -10.99 -0.41 -43.37
C VAL A 246 -11.09 0.33 -42.02
N THR A 247 -12.18 0.06 -41.29
CA THR A 247 -12.50 0.74 -40.01
C THR A 247 -12.21 -0.14 -38.79
N ALA A 248 -12.17 0.49 -37.61
CA ALA A 248 -12.10 -0.23 -36.34
C ALA A 248 -13.28 -1.21 -36.15
N SER A 249 -14.49 -0.82 -36.59
CA SER A 249 -15.68 -1.69 -36.56
C SER A 249 -15.60 -2.88 -37.53
N ALA A 250 -14.89 -2.74 -38.65
CA ALA A 250 -14.56 -3.83 -39.56
C ALA A 250 -13.39 -4.71 -39.07
N GLY A 251 -12.81 -4.37 -37.90
CA GLY A 251 -11.75 -5.13 -37.25
C GLY A 251 -10.35 -4.78 -37.74
N PHE A 252 -10.11 -3.55 -38.21
CA PHE A 252 -8.80 -3.05 -38.60
C PHE A 252 -8.32 -1.99 -37.61
N TRP A 253 -7.04 -1.98 -37.26
CA TRP A 253 -6.45 -0.92 -36.44
C TRP A 253 -5.02 -0.69 -36.90
N PHE A 254 -4.70 0.51 -37.38
CA PHE A 254 -3.42 0.76 -38.03
C PHE A 254 -2.97 2.22 -37.95
N LEU A 255 -1.68 2.43 -38.19
CA LEU A 255 -1.08 3.69 -38.56
C LEU A 255 -0.67 3.62 -40.03
N CYS A 256 -1.06 4.63 -40.81
CA CYS A 256 -0.78 4.74 -42.24
C CYS A 256 0.05 6.00 -42.51
N SER A 257 1.02 5.88 -43.40
CA SER A 257 1.72 7.00 -44.03
C SER A 257 1.35 7.02 -45.51
N ASP A 258 0.83 8.16 -45.96
CA ASP A 258 0.30 8.34 -47.31
C ASP A 258 1.06 9.47 -48.02
N GLY A 259 2.39 9.40 -47.96
CA GLY A 259 3.29 10.34 -48.63
C GLY A 259 2.98 11.80 -48.29
N PRO A 260 2.64 12.65 -49.28
CA PRO A 260 2.30 14.07 -49.08
C PRO A 260 1.04 14.29 -48.23
N HIS A 261 0.13 13.32 -48.17
CA HIS A 261 -1.12 13.43 -47.41
C HIS A 261 -0.93 13.21 -45.90
N GLY A 262 0.30 12.86 -45.49
CA GLY A 262 0.71 12.77 -44.09
C GLY A 262 0.42 11.41 -43.46
N PHE A 263 0.19 11.42 -42.15
CA PHE A 263 -0.08 10.21 -41.37
C PHE A 263 -1.51 10.22 -40.85
N HIS A 264 -2.18 9.09 -40.99
CA HIS A 264 -3.53 8.88 -40.49
C HIS A 264 -3.70 7.50 -39.89
N SER A 265 -4.68 7.39 -39.01
CA SER A 265 -5.20 6.12 -38.51
C SER A 265 -6.71 6.08 -38.78
N ASN A 266 -7.34 4.95 -38.50
CA ASN A 266 -8.79 4.81 -38.57
C ASN A 266 -9.48 5.12 -37.23
N THR A 267 -8.91 6.02 -36.43
CA THR A 267 -9.58 6.58 -35.26
C THR A 267 -10.78 7.41 -35.70
N ASP A 268 -11.82 7.43 -34.86
CA ASP A 268 -12.95 8.34 -34.99
C ASP A 268 -12.98 9.24 -33.74
N PRO A 269 -12.69 10.55 -33.85
CA PRO A 269 -12.38 11.29 -35.08
C PRO A 269 -10.96 11.01 -35.64
N PRO A 270 -10.73 11.27 -36.94
CA PRO A 270 -9.42 11.09 -37.56
C PRO A 270 -8.36 12.02 -36.93
N VAL A 271 -7.28 11.44 -36.42
CA VAL A 271 -6.13 12.22 -35.94
C VAL A 271 -5.13 12.42 -37.08
N LYS A 272 -4.83 13.67 -37.41
CA LYS A 272 -3.69 14.02 -38.28
C LYS A 272 -2.43 14.12 -37.44
N LEU A 273 -1.43 13.31 -37.74
CA LEU A 273 -0.14 13.31 -37.03
C LEU A 273 0.93 13.96 -37.92
N SER A 274 1.74 14.84 -37.33
CA SER A 274 2.97 15.32 -37.96
C SER A 274 4.14 14.52 -37.40
N LEU A 275 4.68 13.60 -38.20
CA LEU A 275 5.84 12.79 -37.82
C LEU A 275 7.08 13.29 -38.56
N THR A 276 7.71 14.33 -38.00
CA THR A 276 8.98 14.88 -38.47
C THR A 276 10.01 14.82 -37.33
N PRO A 277 11.16 14.13 -37.52
CA PRO A 277 11.53 13.33 -38.69
C PRO A 277 10.65 12.07 -38.84
N ARG A 278 10.54 11.55 -40.06
CA ARG A 278 9.79 10.33 -40.35
C ARG A 278 10.50 9.13 -39.69
N PRO A 279 9.76 8.21 -39.05
CA PRO A 279 10.38 7.05 -38.39
C PRO A 279 11.15 6.20 -39.40
N GLU A 280 12.40 5.87 -39.07
CA GLU A 280 13.19 4.83 -39.76
C GLU A 280 12.76 3.43 -39.32
N ARG A 281 12.29 3.33 -38.07
CA ARG A 281 11.79 2.08 -37.49
C ARG A 281 10.56 2.35 -36.64
N LEU A 282 9.52 1.56 -36.88
CA LEU A 282 8.25 1.65 -36.18
C LEU A 282 8.10 0.46 -35.21
N GLY A 283 7.95 0.77 -33.93
CA GLY A 283 7.62 -0.21 -32.89
C GLY A 283 6.10 -0.30 -32.75
N VAL A 284 5.59 -1.52 -32.67
CA VAL A 284 4.16 -1.80 -32.49
C VAL A 284 3.98 -2.61 -31.21
N LEU A 285 3.18 -2.08 -30.28
CA LEU A 285 2.81 -2.73 -29.04
C LEU A 285 1.31 -3.02 -29.05
N LEU A 286 0.96 -4.30 -29.11
CA LEU A 286 -0.40 -4.79 -28.87
C LEU A 286 -0.54 -5.16 -27.41
N ASP A 287 -1.33 -4.41 -26.66
CA ASP A 287 -1.84 -4.81 -25.35
C ASP A 287 -3.26 -5.34 -25.54
N TYR A 288 -3.39 -6.65 -25.75
CA TYR A 288 -4.69 -7.25 -26.03
C TYR A 288 -5.61 -7.14 -24.79
N ASP A 289 -5.05 -7.34 -23.60
CA ASP A 289 -5.80 -7.40 -22.35
C ASP A 289 -6.34 -6.03 -21.94
N ASP A 290 -5.55 -4.96 -22.12
CA ASP A 290 -6.00 -3.58 -21.88
C ASP A 290 -6.67 -2.92 -23.11
N GLY A 291 -6.75 -3.63 -24.24
CA GLY A 291 -7.41 -3.13 -25.45
C GLY A 291 -6.70 -1.95 -26.09
N GLN A 292 -5.37 -1.98 -26.16
CA GLN A 292 -4.57 -0.91 -26.73
C GLN A 292 -3.65 -1.38 -27.86
N LEU A 293 -3.54 -0.58 -28.90
CA LEU A 293 -2.52 -0.70 -29.95
C LEU A 293 -1.70 0.59 -29.99
N SER A 294 -0.42 0.51 -29.62
CA SER A 294 0.47 1.67 -29.53
C SER A 294 1.60 1.60 -30.56
N PHE A 295 1.93 2.76 -31.11
CA PHE A 295 2.97 2.95 -32.13
C PHE A 295 4.09 3.85 -31.60
N TYR A 296 5.33 3.49 -31.88
CA TYR A 296 6.52 4.20 -31.42
C TYR A 296 7.48 4.44 -32.58
N ASN A 297 8.10 5.61 -32.62
CA ASN A 297 9.34 5.81 -33.37
C ASN A 297 10.47 5.25 -32.48
N VAL A 298 11.04 4.12 -32.89
CA VAL A 298 12.06 3.40 -32.10
C VAL A 298 13.36 4.20 -32.06
N THR A 299 13.76 4.76 -33.20
CA THR A 299 14.99 5.56 -33.34
C THR A 299 14.97 6.77 -32.40
N GLU A 300 13.87 7.52 -32.39
CA GLU A 300 13.68 8.70 -31.54
C GLU A 300 13.16 8.38 -30.13
N ARG A 301 12.91 7.09 -29.83
CA ARG A 301 12.30 6.62 -28.57
C ARG A 301 11.02 7.38 -28.20
N LYS A 302 10.20 7.71 -29.22
CA LYS A 302 9.04 8.59 -29.08
C LYS A 302 7.74 7.83 -29.33
N HIS A 303 6.79 7.96 -28.41
CA HIS A 303 5.40 7.52 -28.62
C HIS A 303 4.74 8.36 -29.72
N LEU A 304 4.03 7.70 -30.63
CA LEU A 304 3.39 8.34 -31.78
C LEU A 304 1.86 8.38 -31.64
N LEU A 305 1.25 7.24 -31.35
CA LEU A 305 -0.21 7.07 -31.30
C LEU A 305 -0.56 5.86 -30.45
N THR A 306 -1.67 5.95 -29.71
CA THR A 306 -2.34 4.78 -29.12
C THR A 306 -3.78 4.75 -29.59
N ILE A 307 -4.20 3.62 -30.14
CA ILE A 307 -5.57 3.32 -30.52
C ILE A 307 -6.16 2.44 -29.41
N SER A 308 -7.24 2.91 -28.78
CA SER A 308 -7.98 2.13 -27.78
C SER A 308 -9.14 1.40 -28.45
N SER A 309 -9.22 0.08 -28.30
CA SER A 309 -10.30 -0.72 -28.83
C SER A 309 -10.49 -2.03 -28.06
N ARG A 310 -11.74 -2.52 -28.02
CA ARG A 310 -12.04 -3.83 -27.45
C ARG A 310 -11.80 -4.93 -28.48
N PHE A 311 -10.65 -5.58 -28.41
CA PHE A 311 -10.35 -6.72 -29.26
C PHE A 311 -11.23 -7.93 -28.89
N SER A 312 -11.72 -8.63 -29.90
CA SER A 312 -12.50 -9.85 -29.72
C SER A 312 -12.10 -10.91 -30.75
N GLY A 313 -11.82 -12.10 -30.26
CA GLY A 313 -11.26 -13.18 -31.06
C GLY A 313 -9.80 -12.96 -31.45
N SER A 314 -9.33 -13.73 -32.42
CA SER A 314 -7.94 -13.69 -32.88
C SER A 314 -7.66 -12.45 -33.72
N VAL A 315 -6.59 -11.72 -33.39
CA VAL A 315 -6.01 -10.65 -34.22
C VAL A 315 -4.62 -11.03 -34.71
N VAL A 316 -4.26 -10.54 -35.89
CA VAL A 316 -2.98 -10.82 -36.55
C VAL A 316 -2.29 -9.51 -36.96
N PRO A 317 -0.95 -9.48 -37.06
CA PRO A 317 -0.23 -8.34 -37.62
C PRO A 317 -0.70 -8.03 -39.05
N LEU A 318 -0.80 -6.75 -39.37
CA LEU A 318 -1.22 -6.21 -40.66
C LEU A 318 -0.09 -5.37 -41.26
N PHE A 319 0.24 -5.62 -42.51
CA PHE A 319 1.28 -4.90 -43.24
C PHE A 319 0.82 -4.55 -44.66
N ASN A 320 1.11 -3.33 -45.11
CA ASN A 320 0.94 -2.91 -46.48
C ASN A 320 2.14 -2.04 -46.87
N PRO A 321 2.91 -2.44 -47.89
CA PRO A 321 4.15 -1.75 -48.27
C PRO A 321 3.94 -0.44 -49.06
N GLY A 322 2.69 -0.06 -49.35
CA GLY A 322 2.34 1.11 -50.14
C GLY A 322 2.75 1.01 -51.61
N ALA A 323 2.42 2.04 -52.38
CA ALA A 323 2.85 2.21 -53.77
C ALA A 323 3.33 3.63 -53.98
N GLY A 324 4.61 3.82 -54.32
CA GLY A 324 5.17 5.15 -54.56
C GLY A 324 6.65 5.31 -54.24
N ASP A 325 7.24 4.39 -53.48
CA ASP A 325 8.68 4.38 -53.25
C ASP A 325 9.39 3.52 -54.32
N GLU A 326 9.77 4.11 -55.46
CA GLU A 326 10.40 3.39 -56.59
C GLU A 326 11.68 2.63 -56.18
N ILE A 327 12.42 3.18 -55.22
CA ILE A 327 13.73 2.69 -54.75
C ILE A 327 13.59 1.72 -53.57
N LEU A 328 12.50 1.82 -52.80
CA LEU A 328 12.34 1.09 -51.54
C LEU A 328 11.18 0.13 -51.60
N LYS A 329 11.47 -1.03 -52.17
CA LYS A 329 10.46 -2.08 -52.27
C LYS A 329 10.35 -2.90 -50.98
N SER A 330 11.34 -2.91 -50.09
CA SER A 330 11.41 -3.84 -48.93
C SER A 330 11.16 -3.21 -47.55
N TRP A 331 10.64 -4.02 -46.62
CA TRP A 331 10.58 -3.78 -45.17
C TRP A 331 11.14 -4.99 -44.42
N ILE A 332 11.62 -4.86 -43.18
CA ILE A 332 12.07 -6.00 -42.37
C ILE A 332 11.31 -6.02 -41.05
N VAL A 333 10.71 -7.17 -40.71
CA VAL A 333 10.21 -7.39 -39.36
C VAL A 333 11.33 -7.94 -38.47
N GLN A 334 11.74 -7.13 -37.49
CA GLN A 334 12.75 -7.52 -36.50
C GLN A 334 12.06 -7.97 -35.20
N ASN A 335 12.69 -8.92 -34.53
CA ASN A 335 12.33 -9.34 -33.18
C ASN A 335 13.40 -8.83 -32.22
N LEU A 336 13.05 -8.73 -30.93
CA LEU A 336 13.99 -8.49 -29.84
C LEU A 336 14.44 -9.78 -29.18
#